data_AF-A0A425WKG6-F1
#
_entry.id   AF-A0A425WKG6-F1
#
_cell.length_a   1.000
_cell.length_b   1.000
_cell.length_c   1.000
_cell.angle_alpha   90.00
_cell.angle_beta   90.00
_cell.angle_gamma   90.00
#
_symmetry.space_group_name_H-M   'P 1'
#
loop_
_entity.id
_entity.type
_entity.pdbx_description
1 polymer ?
#
loop_
_entity_poly.entity_id
_entity_poly.type
_entity_poly.pdbx_seq_one_letter_code
_entity_poly.pdbx_strand_id
1 'polypeptide(L)'
;MEVVTADGARWIKTLLRRRCPNARWVMDPFHVVQGITDTLDEVRCKEWQVAKKAVHDAMARRDRPGRPRKGEKATDAIKGSRFALVKNP
;
A
#
# COMPACT_ATOMS: atom_id res chain seq x y z
N MET A 1 -20.73 13.59 -25.37
CA MET A 1 -20.12 13.06 -24.13
C MET A 1 -19.90 14.22 -23.19
N GLU A 2 -20.56 14.22 -22.03
CA GLU A 2 -20.55 15.36 -21.08
C GLU A 2 -19.41 15.25 -20.06
N VAL A 3 -19.09 14.03 -19.63
CA VAL A 3 -18.07 13.74 -18.61
C VAL A 3 -17.20 12.57 -19.06
N VAL A 4 -15.90 12.65 -18.74
CA VAL A 4 -14.95 11.54 -18.85
C VAL A 4 -14.31 11.28 -17.49
N THR A 5 -14.44 10.06 -16.99
CA THR A 5 -13.70 9.56 -15.83
C THR A 5 -12.43 8.88 -16.29
N ALA A 6 -11.29 9.24 -15.73
CA ALA A 6 -10.02 8.58 -16.06
C ALA A 6 -9.02 8.71 -14.90
N ASP A 7 -7.91 7.99 -15.00
CA ASP A 7 -6.82 8.11 -14.04
C ASP A 7 -6.15 9.51 -14.12
N GLY A 8 -5.42 9.86 -13.04
CA GLY A 8 -4.78 11.16 -12.84
C GLY A 8 -3.57 11.45 -13.74
N ALA A 9 -3.22 10.57 -14.68
CA ALA A 9 -2.01 10.72 -15.47
C ALA A 9 -2.05 11.94 -16.39
N ARG A 10 -0.94 12.68 -16.39
CA ARG A 10 -0.78 13.92 -17.15
C ARG A 10 -1.02 13.74 -18.65
N TRP A 11 -0.66 12.58 -19.20
CA TRP A 11 -0.85 12.27 -20.62
C TRP A 11 -2.33 12.09 -20.97
N ILE A 12 -3.14 11.53 -20.07
CA ILE A 12 -4.60 11.39 -20.25
C ILE A 12 -5.26 12.75 -20.30
N LYS A 13 -4.94 13.65 -19.36
CA LYS A 13 -5.46 15.03 -19.38
C LYS A 13 -5.17 15.71 -20.72
N THR A 14 -3.97 15.51 -21.26
CA THR A 14 -3.58 16.06 -22.57
C THR A 14 -4.37 15.45 -23.71
N LEU A 15 -4.57 14.13 -23.69
CA LEU A 15 -5.38 13.41 -24.68
C LEU A 15 -6.85 13.86 -24.65
N LEU A 16 -7.44 13.98 -23.45
CA LEU A 16 -8.84 14.39 -23.27
C LEU A 16 -9.07 15.82 -23.77
N ARG A 17 -8.15 16.75 -23.52
CA ARG A 17 -8.23 18.09 -24.11
C ARG A 17 -8.23 18.10 -25.63
N ARG A 18 -7.55 17.13 -26.26
CA ARG A 18 -7.48 17.02 -27.73
C ARG A 18 -8.68 16.29 -28.33
N ARG A 19 -9.18 15.24 -27.68
CA ARG A 19 -10.25 14.37 -28.21
C ARG A 19 -11.64 14.65 -27.68
N CYS A 20 -11.75 15.18 -26.47
CA CYS A 20 -13.01 15.48 -25.81
C CYS A 20 -12.95 16.89 -25.19
N PRO A 21 -12.72 17.97 -25.98
CA PRO A 21 -12.49 19.32 -25.46
C PRO A 21 -13.68 19.87 -24.65
N ASN A 22 -14.89 19.41 -24.96
CA ASN A 22 -16.13 19.84 -24.30
C ASN A 22 -16.52 18.96 -23.10
N ALA A 23 -15.79 17.87 -22.84
CA ALA A 23 -16.11 16.98 -21.74
C ALA A 23 -15.42 17.41 -20.45
N ARG A 24 -16.13 17.34 -19.33
CA ARG A 24 -15.54 17.53 -18.01
C ARG A 24 -14.71 16.31 -17.64
N TRP A 25 -13.44 16.52 -17.29
CA TRP A 25 -12.60 15.47 -16.74
C TRP A 25 -12.84 15.32 -15.23
N VAL A 26 -13.11 14.10 -14.79
CA VAL A 26 -13.35 13.72 -13.39
C VAL A 26 -12.41 12.58 -13.02
N MET A 27 -11.92 12.56 -11.78
CA MET A 27 -11.13 11.45 -11.25
C MET A 27 -11.99 10.18 -11.18
N ASP A 28 -11.48 9.09 -11.74
CA ASP A 28 -12.15 7.79 -11.65
C ASP A 28 -12.11 7.24 -10.20
N PRO A 29 -13.28 6.91 -9.60
CA PRO A 29 -13.34 6.36 -8.24
C PRO A 29 -12.47 5.13 -8.02
N PHE A 30 -12.32 4.25 -9.02
CA PHE A 30 -11.48 3.06 -8.90
C PHE A 30 -10.02 3.42 -8.62
N HIS A 31 -9.44 4.33 -9.41
CA HIS A 31 -8.06 4.76 -9.25
C HIS A 31 -7.84 5.56 -7.96
N VAL A 32 -8.85 6.30 -7.48
CA VAL A 32 -8.80 6.97 -6.17
C VAL A 32 -8.69 5.95 -5.05
N VAL A 33 -9.59 4.96 -5.02
CA VAL A 33 -9.60 3.91 -3.98
C VAL A 33 -8.34 3.06 -4.05
N GLN A 34 -7.88 2.72 -5.26
CA GLN A 34 -6.64 2.00 -5.47
C GLN A 34 -5.44 2.78 -4.91
N GLY A 35 -5.31 4.08 -5.24
CA GLY A 35 -4.19 4.90 -4.76
C GLY A 35 -4.15 5.04 -3.23
N ILE A 36 -5.32 5.22 -2.59
CA ILE A 36 -5.43 5.24 -1.12
C ILE A 36 -5.02 3.89 -0.53
N THR A 37 -5.50 2.80 -1.13
CA THR A 37 -5.18 1.42 -0.72
C THR A 37 -3.68 1.15 -0.78
N ASP A 38 -3.03 1.52 -1.88
CA ASP A 38 -1.59 1.32 -2.08
C ASP A 38 -0.79 2.15 -1.09
N THR A 39 -1.17 3.42 -0.87
CA THR A 39 -0.52 4.31 0.11
C THR A 39 -0.59 3.76 1.53
N LEU A 40 -1.74 3.23 1.94
CA LEU A 40 -1.90 2.60 3.25
C LEU A 40 -1.07 1.33 3.38
N ASP A 41 -0.96 0.53 2.31
CA ASP A 41 -0.15 -0.68 2.30
C ASP A 41 1.35 -0.38 2.43
N GLU A 42 1.82 0.71 1.81
CA GLU A 42 3.20 1.18 1.98
C GLU A 42 3.52 1.51 3.44
N VAL A 43 2.64 2.25 4.12
CA VAL A 43 2.82 2.59 5.55
C VAL A 43 2.83 1.31 6.39
N ARG A 44 1.86 0.42 6.17
CA ARG A 44 1.79 -0.88 6.87
C ARG A 44 3.07 -1.69 6.69
N CYS A 45 3.62 -1.74 5.48
CA CYS A 45 4.85 -2.46 5.19
C CYS A 45 6.07 -1.82 5.87
N LYS A 46 6.17 -0.48 5.87
CA LYS A 46 7.23 0.27 6.57
C LYS A 46 7.20 -0.03 8.07
N GLU A 47 6.04 0.07 8.71
CA GLU A 47 5.89 -0.22 10.14
C GLU A 47 6.21 -1.69 10.48
N TRP A 48 5.80 -2.62 9.62
CA TRP A 48 6.16 -4.03 9.80
C TRP A 48 7.68 -4.26 9.73
N GLN A 49 8.38 -3.58 8.80
CA GLN A 49 9.83 -3.66 8.70
C GLN A 49 10.52 -3.08 9.94
N VAL A 50 10.03 -1.96 10.48
CA VAL A 50 10.53 -1.35 11.72
C VAL A 50 10.37 -2.30 12.89
N ALA A 51 9.16 -2.85 13.10
CA ALA A 51 8.92 -3.81 14.17
C ALA A 51 9.75 -5.08 14.02
N LYS A 52 9.91 -5.58 12.78
CA LYS A 52 10.74 -6.75 12.49
C LYS A 52 12.21 -6.49 12.82
N LYS A 53 12.72 -5.31 12.50
CA LYS A 53 14.08 -4.90 12.85
C LYS A 53 14.25 -4.81 14.37
N ALA A 54 13.33 -4.16 15.08
CA ALA A 54 13.39 -4.04 16.54
C ALA A 54 13.44 -5.40 17.23
N VAL A 55 12.62 -6.37 16.78
CA VAL A 55 12.67 -7.75 17.29
C VAL A 55 14.01 -8.40 16.98
N HIS A 56 14.50 -8.29 15.75
CA HIS A 56 15.79 -8.85 15.35
C HIS A 56 16.96 -8.26 16.16
N ASP A 57 16.95 -6.96 16.42
CA ASP A 57 17.99 -6.26 17.19
C ASP A 57 17.94 -6.63 18.69
N ALA A 58 16.74 -6.88 19.23
CA ALA A 58 16.56 -7.35 20.61
C ALA A 58 16.91 -8.83 20.79
N MET A 59 16.96 -9.62 19.72
CA MET A 59 17.35 -11.02 19.77
C MET A 59 18.87 -11.14 19.98
N ALA A 60 19.27 -11.94 20.96
CA ALA A 60 20.68 -12.25 21.18
C ALA A 60 21.29 -12.86 19.91
N ARG A 61 22.47 -12.35 19.50
CA ARG A 61 23.20 -12.91 18.36
C ARG A 61 23.49 -14.38 18.63
N ARG A 62 23.12 -15.24 17.69
CA ARG A 62 23.34 -16.68 17.79
C ARG A 62 24.69 -17.03 17.19
N ASP A 63 25.50 -17.79 17.92
CA ASP A 63 26.85 -18.21 17.48
C ASP A 63 26.84 -19.11 16.23
N ARG A 64 25.71 -19.75 15.92
CA ARG A 64 25.57 -20.63 14.74
C ARG A 64 24.24 -20.39 14.03
N PRO A 65 24.22 -20.29 12.69
CA PRO A 65 22.96 -20.28 11.94
C PRO A 65 22.18 -21.58 12.21
N GLY A 66 20.89 -21.46 12.47
CA GLY A 66 20.05 -22.62 12.77
C GLY A 66 18.56 -22.26 12.82
N ARG A 67 17.72 -23.29 12.92
CA ARG A 67 16.25 -23.13 12.95
C ARG A 67 15.82 -22.17 14.07
N PRO A 68 14.85 -21.27 13.82
CA PRO A 68 14.29 -20.40 14.84
C PRO A 68 13.71 -21.20 16.01
N ARG A 69 13.81 -20.66 17.23
CA ARG A 69 13.18 -21.25 18.43
C ARG A 69 11.66 -21.13 18.34
N LYS A 70 10.95 -22.05 19.00
CA LYS A 70 9.49 -22.00 19.12
C LYS A 70 9.11 -20.71 19.87
N GLY A 71 8.39 -19.80 19.21
CA GLY A 71 7.97 -18.50 19.78
C GLY A 71 8.75 -17.27 19.29
N GLU A 72 9.79 -17.45 18.46
CA GLU A 72 10.66 -16.36 17.97
C GLU A 72 10.01 -15.49 16.85
N LYS A 73 8.71 -15.68 16.57
CA LYS A 73 7.96 -14.95 15.53
C LYS A 73 7.05 -13.89 16.17
N ALA A 74 7.64 -12.81 16.68
CA ALA A 74 6.88 -11.76 17.37
C ALA A 74 6.19 -10.74 16.44
N THR A 75 6.44 -10.75 15.12
CA THR A 75 6.01 -9.65 14.22
C THR A 75 4.77 -9.90 13.36
N ASP A 76 3.98 -10.92 13.70
CA ASP A 76 2.81 -11.31 12.90
C ASP A 76 1.61 -10.35 13.06
N ALA A 77 1.55 -9.54 14.13
CA ALA A 77 0.44 -8.61 14.38
C ALA A 77 0.31 -7.51 13.31
N ILE A 78 1.41 -6.82 12.95
CA ILE A 78 1.41 -5.78 11.90
C ILE A 78 1.26 -6.41 10.51
N LYS A 79 1.74 -7.64 10.33
CA LYS A 79 1.54 -8.38 9.07
C LYS A 79 0.06 -8.71 8.85
N GLY A 80 -0.67 -9.05 9.92
CA GLY A 80 -2.10 -9.37 9.90
C GLY A 80 -3.03 -8.15 9.81
N SER A 81 -2.53 -6.93 10.05
CA SER A 81 -3.37 -5.71 10.10
C SER A 81 -3.87 -5.23 8.73
N ARG A 82 -3.53 -5.90 7.62
CA ARG A 82 -3.99 -5.53 6.27
C ARG A 82 -5.51 -5.41 6.19
N PHE A 83 -6.25 -6.31 6.82
CA PHE A 83 -7.70 -6.23 6.85
C PHE A 83 -8.17 -5.05 7.73
N ALA A 84 -7.66 -4.95 8.97
CA ALA A 84 -8.00 -3.83 9.85
C ALA A 84 -7.69 -2.44 9.28
N LEU A 85 -6.65 -2.30 8.45
CA LEU A 85 -6.19 -1.00 7.93
C LEU A 85 -6.68 -0.68 6.51
N VAL A 86 -6.88 -1.69 5.65
CA VAL A 86 -7.09 -1.48 4.21
C VAL A 86 -8.40 -2.12 3.71
N LYS A 87 -8.83 -3.23 4.31
CA LYS A 87 -10.02 -3.98 3.88
C LYS A 87 -10.95 -4.07 5.08
N ASN A 88 -11.75 -3.03 5.30
CA ASN A 88 -12.78 -3.00 6.32
C ASN A 88 -13.55 -4.35 6.30
N PRO A 89 -13.59 -5.11 7.42
CA PRO A 89 -14.19 -6.44 7.46
C PRO A 89 -15.69 -6.42 7.12
#